data_AF-A0A7S2EK03-F1
#
_entry.id   AF-A0A7S2EK03-F1
#
_cell.length_a   1.000
_cell.length_b   1.000
_cell.length_c   1.000
_cell.angle_alpha   90.00
_cell.angle_beta   90.00
_cell.angle_gamma   90.00
#
_symmetry.space_group_name_H-M   'P 1'
#
loop_
_entity.id
_entity.type
_entity.pdbx_description
1 polymer ?
#
loop_
_entity_poly.entity_id
_entity_poly.type
_entity_poly.pdbx_seq_one_letter_code
_entity_poly.pdbx_strand_id
1 'polypeptide(L)'
;GTTGAYVNAHGVVHQTITVRSVEQRSLSYYGGPETQDSWFPGYSWTIANCSLCHHHIGWKFLPAGGERHRSRRLRRREAAASDPDRPDVFWGLSGSSVTTK
;
A
#
# COMPACT_ATOMS: atom_id res chain seq x y z
N GLY A 1 6.94 -12.89 0.10
CA GLY A 1 8.29 -12.36 -0.14
C GLY A 1 8.24 -10.83 -0.14
N THR A 2 9.38 -10.16 0.04
CA THR A 2 9.47 -8.69 0.06
C THR A 2 9.41 -8.05 -1.33
N THR A 3 9.66 -8.82 -2.39
CA THR A 3 9.56 -8.37 -3.78
C THR A 3 8.76 -9.39 -4.60
N GLY A 4 7.93 -8.91 -5.52
CA GLY A 4 7.16 -9.72 -6.46
C GLY A 4 6.93 -9.00 -7.79
N ALA A 5 6.63 -9.74 -8.85
CA ALA A 5 6.23 -9.20 -10.15
C ALA A 5 4.73 -9.38 -10.33
N TYR A 6 4.02 -8.29 -10.62
CA TYR A 6 2.57 -8.26 -10.72
C TYR A 6 2.14 -7.57 -12.01
N VAL A 7 1.01 -7.98 -12.58
CA VAL A 7 0.50 -7.41 -13.83
C VAL A 7 -0.74 -6.57 -13.53
N ASN A 8 -0.80 -5.34 -14.01
CA ASN A 8 -2.02 -4.53 -13.89
C ASN A 8 -3.06 -4.92 -14.94
N ALA A 9 -4.27 -4.37 -14.85
CA ALA A 9 -5.37 -4.64 -15.79
C ALA A 9 -5.05 -4.33 -17.27
N HIS A 10 -4.01 -3.52 -17.52
CA HIS A 10 -3.55 -3.17 -18.87
C HIS A 10 -2.42 -4.08 -19.39
N GLY A 11 -2.05 -5.14 -18.66
CA GLY A 11 -1.00 -6.05 -19.07
C GLY A 11 0.43 -5.59 -18.76
N VAL A 12 0.60 -4.48 -18.02
CA VAL A 12 1.93 -3.95 -17.65
C VAL A 12 2.45 -4.66 -16.41
N VAL A 13 3.67 -5.19 -16.50
CA VAL A 13 4.38 -5.84 -15.38
C VAL A 13 5.01 -4.77 -14.48
N HIS A 14 4.77 -4.87 -13.18
CA HIS A 14 5.34 -4.04 -12.14
C HIS A 14 6.12 -4.92 -11.18
N GLN A 15 7.42 -4.66 -11.05
CA GLN A 15 8.21 -5.18 -9.95
C GLN A 15 7.89 -4.35 -8.71
N THR A 16 7.35 -4.98 -7.67
CA THR A 16 6.84 -4.30 -6.49
C THR A 16 7.54 -4.81 -5.24
N ILE A 17 8.09 -3.87 -4.46
CA ILE A 17 8.73 -4.11 -3.16
C ILE A 17 7.74 -3.75 -2.06
N THR A 18 7.41 -4.69 -1.18
CA THR A 18 6.51 -4.46 -0.06
C THR A 18 7.26 -3.99 1.18
N VAL A 19 6.82 -2.86 1.74
CA VAL A 19 7.41 -2.25 2.95
C VAL A 19 6.33 -1.92 3.97
N ARG A 20 6.69 -2.01 5.26
CA ARG A 20 5.77 -1.73 6.39
C ARG A 20 5.77 -0.27 6.87
N SER A 21 6.76 0.51 6.45
CA SER A 21 6.89 1.91 6.85
C SER A 21 7.54 2.72 5.73
N VAL A 22 7.12 3.98 5.64
CA VAL A 22 7.60 5.00 4.71
C VAL A 22 7.54 6.34 5.44
N GLU A 23 8.35 7.31 5.02
CA GLU A 23 8.20 8.69 5.49
C GLU A 23 6.91 9.27 4.93
N GLN A 24 5.84 9.35 5.74
CA GLN A 24 4.51 9.69 5.22
C GLN A 24 4.45 11.07 4.57
N ARG A 25 5.30 12.02 4.98
CA ARG A 25 5.37 13.36 4.38
C ARG A 25 6.00 13.38 2.99
N SER A 26 6.74 12.32 2.62
CA SER A 26 7.33 12.20 1.28
C SER A 26 6.34 11.64 0.25
N LEU A 27 5.13 11.28 0.67
CA LEU A 27 4.09 10.72 -0.20
C LEU A 27 2.88 11.63 -0.32
N SER A 28 2.29 11.63 -1.50
CA SER A 28 0.95 12.13 -1.78
C SER A 28 0.11 10.99 -2.37
N TYR A 29 -1.17 10.93 -2.02
CA TYR A 29 -2.06 9.88 -2.50
C TYR A 29 -3.04 10.43 -3.51
N TYR A 30 -3.21 9.72 -4.63
CA TYR A 30 -4.12 10.10 -5.69
C TYR A 30 -5.30 9.12 -5.77
N GLY A 31 -6.51 9.66 -5.84
CA GLY A 31 -7.75 8.88 -5.86
C GLY A 31 -8.18 8.34 -4.50
N GLY A 32 -9.26 7.55 -4.51
CA GLY A 32 -9.74 6.81 -3.35
C GLY A 32 -9.13 5.40 -3.25
N PRO A 33 -9.34 4.67 -2.15
CA PRO A 33 -9.00 3.26 -2.06
C PRO A 33 -9.87 2.42 -3.02
N GLU A 34 -9.23 1.60 -3.84
CA GLU A 34 -9.89 0.71 -4.82
C GLU A 34 -9.53 -0.74 -4.55
N THR A 35 -10.51 -1.64 -4.69
CA THR A 35 -10.30 -3.09 -4.52
C THR A 35 -10.17 -3.84 -5.84
N GLN A 36 -10.59 -3.21 -6.94
CA GLN A 36 -10.53 -3.81 -8.27
C GLN A 36 -9.06 -4.04 -8.65
N ASP A 37 -8.75 -5.19 -9.25
CA ASP A 37 -7.40 -5.53 -9.72
C ASP A 37 -6.30 -5.48 -8.64
N SER A 38 -6.68 -5.58 -7.36
CA SER A 38 -5.72 -5.62 -6.27
C SER A 38 -4.85 -6.87 -6.32
N TRP A 39 -3.53 -6.69 -6.30
CA TRP A 39 -2.56 -7.79 -6.24
C TRP A 39 -2.52 -8.50 -4.88
N PHE A 40 -3.14 -7.92 -3.87
CA PHE A 40 -3.21 -8.46 -2.52
C PHE A 40 -4.69 -8.68 -2.16
N PRO A 41 -5.19 -9.92 -2.27
CA PRO A 41 -6.58 -10.23 -1.94
C PRO A 41 -6.95 -9.74 -0.54
N GLY A 42 -8.12 -9.10 -0.42
CA GLY A 42 -8.58 -8.52 0.84
C GLY A 42 -7.97 -7.16 1.18
N TYR A 43 -7.23 -6.53 0.26
CA TYR A 43 -6.74 -5.15 0.38
C TYR A 43 -7.27 -4.25 -0.73
N SER A 44 -7.58 -3.01 -0.38
CA SER A 44 -7.70 -1.91 -1.33
C SER A 44 -6.35 -1.24 -1.53
N TRP A 45 -6.09 -0.71 -2.72
CA TRP A 45 -4.91 0.06 -3.06
C TRP A 45 -5.26 1.53 -3.35
N THR A 46 -4.30 2.42 -3.14
CA THR A 46 -4.38 3.83 -3.54
C THR A 46 -3.04 4.22 -4.15
N ILE A 47 -3.06 4.96 -5.25
CA ILE A 47 -1.84 5.44 -5.91
C ILE A 47 -1.03 6.30 -4.94
N ALA A 48 0.28 6.04 -4.86
CA ALA A 48 1.24 6.81 -4.09
C ALA A 48 2.27 7.47 -5.01
N ASN A 49 2.33 8.80 -4.94
CA ASN A 49 3.27 9.63 -5.66
C ASN A 49 4.24 10.29 -4.70
N CYS A 50 5.46 10.59 -5.17
CA CYS A 50 6.39 11.44 -4.43
C CYS A 50 5.77 12.82 -4.21
N SER A 51 5.79 13.33 -2.97
CA SER A 51 5.22 14.65 -2.64
C SER A 51 6.02 15.82 -3.22
N LEU A 52 7.28 15.60 -3.60
CA LEU A 52 8.17 16.63 -4.17
C LEU A 52 8.10 16.70 -5.69
N CYS A 53 8.20 15.56 -6.39
CA CYS A 53 8.27 15.52 -7.86
C CYS A 53 7.02 14.95 -8.54
N HIS A 54 6.02 14.56 -7.76
CA HIS A 54 4.73 14.01 -8.21
C HIS A 54 4.81 12.74 -9.08
N HIS A 55 5.99 12.15 -9.24
CA HIS A 55 6.13 10.88 -9.93
C HIS A 55 5.47 9.76 -9.14
N HIS A 56 4.84 8.85 -9.88
CA HIS A 56 4.31 7.60 -9.35
C HIS A 56 5.45 6.74 -8.79
N ILE A 57 5.33 6.35 -7.53
CA ILE A 57 6.35 5.51 -6.86
C ILE A 57 5.77 4.22 -6.30
N GLY A 58 4.46 4.01 -6.36
CA GLY A 58 3.83 2.76 -5.97
C GLY A 58 2.40 2.95 -5.45
N TRP A 59 2.02 2.11 -4.50
CA TRP A 59 0.67 2.03 -3.96
C TRP A 59 0.67 1.86 -2.45
N LYS A 60 -0.33 2.43 -1.77
CA LYS A 60 -0.66 2.15 -0.38
C LYS A 60 -1.77 1.10 -0.32
N PHE A 61 -1.58 0.07 0.50
CA PHE A 61 -2.55 -0.99 0.71
C PHE A 61 -3.18 -0.89 2.11
N LEU A 62 -4.50 -1.01 2.16
CA LEU A 62 -5.31 -1.04 3.38
C LEU A 62 -6.30 -2.21 3.33
N PRO A 63 -6.64 -2.86 4.46
CA PRO A 63 -7.64 -3.92 4.47
C PRO A 63 -8.98 -3.46 3.86
N ALA A 64 -9.45 -4.19 2.86
CA ALA A 64 -10.76 -3.97 2.25
C ALA A 64 -11.85 -4.30 3.28
N GLY A 65 -12.83 -3.41 3.44
CA GLY A 65 -13.92 -3.59 4.40
C GLY A 65 -13.64 -3.15 5.84
N GLY A 66 -12.52 -2.44 6.08
CA GLY A 66 -12.17 -1.91 7.41
C GLY A 66 -13.12 -0.80 7.89
N GLU A 67 -14.27 -1.19 8.43
CA GLU A 67 -15.31 -0.39 9.10
C GLU A 67 -14.79 0.96 9.61
N ARG A 68 -15.06 2.01 8.84
CA ARG A 68 -14.69 3.41 9.14
C ARG A 68 -15.38 3.96 10.41
N HIS A 69 -16.18 3.13 11.09
CA HIS A 69 -16.98 3.46 12.29
C HIS A 69 -16.41 2.92 13.62
N ARG A 70 -15.29 2.20 13.63
CA ARG A 70 -14.71 1.73 14.91
C ARG A 70 -13.90 2.82 15.61
N SER A 71 -14.16 3.00 16.91
CA SER A 71 -13.49 3.98 17.75
C SER A 71 -11.96 3.84 17.71
N ARG A 72 -11.24 4.97 17.82
CA ARG A 72 -9.77 5.03 17.76
C ARG A 72 -9.06 4.13 18.80
N ARG A 73 -9.73 3.81 19.91
CA ARG A 73 -9.25 2.89 20.96
C ARG A 73 -9.33 1.42 20.56
N LEU A 74 -10.40 1.01 19.87
CA LEU A 74 -10.55 -0.35 19.33
C LEU A 74 -9.49 -0.62 18.28
N ARG A 75 -9.30 0.32 17.34
CA ARG A 75 -8.24 0.23 16.32
C ARG A 75 -6.83 0.08 16.93
N ARG A 76 -6.54 0.76 18.05
CA ARG A 76 -5.24 0.65 18.72
C ARG A 76 -5.00 -0.71 19.39
N ARG A 77 -6.04 -1.34 19.92
CA ARG A 77 -5.95 -2.67 20.54
C ARG A 77 -5.88 -3.78 19.48
N GLU A 78 -6.65 -3.66 18.40
CA GLU A 78 -6.61 -4.59 17.27
C GLU A 78 -5.30 -4.47 16.47
N ALA A 79 -4.76 -3.27 16.28
CA ALA A 79 -3.44 -3.08 15.65
C ALA A 79 -2.28 -3.66 16.47
N ALA A 80 -2.42 -3.75 17.80
CA ALA A 80 -1.47 -4.46 18.65
C ALA A 80 -1.64 -5.99 18.59
N ALA A 81 -2.78 -6.46 18.06
CA ALA A 81 -3.10 -7.86 17.83
C ALA A 81 -3.10 -8.24 16.34
N SER A 82 -2.59 -7.35 15.47
CA SER A 82 -2.60 -7.55 14.02
C SER A 82 -1.75 -8.76 13.67
N ASP A 83 -2.32 -9.68 12.91
CA ASP A 83 -1.60 -10.80 12.32
C ASP A 83 -0.37 -10.27 11.55
N PRO A 84 0.86 -10.68 11.92
CA PRO A 84 2.07 -10.18 11.26
C PRO A 84 2.06 -10.46 9.75
N ASP A 85 1.35 -11.48 9.30
CA ASP A 85 1.19 -11.83 7.89
C ASP A 85 0.10 -11.00 7.19
N ARG A 86 -0.73 -10.27 7.96
CA ARG A 86 -1.80 -9.41 7.45
C ARG A 86 -1.78 -8.01 8.10
N PRO A 87 -0.85 -7.12 7.69
CA PRO A 87 -0.73 -5.78 8.26
C PRO A 87 -1.94 -4.88 7.97
N ASP A 88 -2.25 -3.96 8.89
CA ASP A 88 -3.31 -2.94 8.73
C ASP A 88 -2.99 -1.87 7.67
N VAL A 89 -1.71 -1.72 7.34
CA VAL A 89 -1.22 -0.86 6.26
C VAL A 89 0.14 -1.35 5.81
N PHE A 90 0.37 -1.30 4.50
CA PHE A 90 1.70 -1.45 3.92
C PHE A 90 1.75 -0.70 2.58
N TRP A 91 2.94 -0.61 2.00
CA TRP A 91 3.15 0.01 0.69
C TRP A 91 3.83 -0.95 -0.25
N GLY A 92 3.39 -0.98 -1.50
CA GLY A 92 4.10 -1.62 -2.60
C GLY A 92 4.79 -0.54 -3.42
N LEU A 93 6.11 -0.41 -3.29
CA LEU A 93 6.91 0.55 -4.05
C LEU A 93 7.36 -0.07 -5.36
N SER A 94 7.28 0.70 -6.45
CA SER A 94 7.79 0.26 -7.75
C SER A 94 9.31 0.12 -7.69
N GLY A 95 9.83 -1.01 -8.17
CA GLY A 95 11.27 -1.30 -8.20
C GLY A 95 12.06 -0.26 -9.00
N SER A 96 11.45 0.35 -10.02
CA SER A 96 12.07 1.44 -10.79
C SER A 96 12.16 2.76 -10.02
N SER A 97 11.45 2.89 -8.89
CA SER A 97 11.44 4.08 -8.03
C SER A 97 12.29 3.93 -6.78
N VAL A 98 12.89 2.76 -6.55
CA VAL A 98 13.72 2.48 -5.39
C VAL A 98 15.17 2.32 -5.84
N THR A 99 16.04 3.22 -5.39
CA THR A 99 17.49 3.12 -5.58
C THR A 99 18.16 2.80 -4.26
N THR A 100 18.98 1.76 -4.21
CA THR A 100 19.89 1.52 -3.09
C THR A 100 21.13 2.40 -3.26
N LYS A 101 21.52 3.11 -2.20
CA LYS A 101 22.83 3.77 -2.14
C LYS A 101 23.91 2.76 -1.77
#